data_AF-A0A436C6G7-F1
#
_entry.id   AF-A0A436C6G7-F1
#
_cell.length_a   1.000
_cell.length_b   1.000
_cell.length_c   1.000
_cell.angle_alpha   90.00
_cell.angle_beta   90.00
_cell.angle_gamma   90.00
#
_symmetry.space_group_name_H-M   'P 1'
#
loop_
_entity.id
_entity.type
_entity.pdbx_description
1 polymer ?
#
loop_
_entity_poly.entity_id
_entity_poly.type
_entity_poly.pdbx_seq_one_letter_code
_entity_poly.pdbx_strand_id
1 'polypeptide(L)' 'LTIRMPLPASPGSPLCVAHSRVKAIDGLEVALKGGQVGTDRYFSAIRDGLGG' A
#
# COMPACT_ATOMS: atom_id res chain seq x y z
N LEU A 1 -2.54 -6.82 9.14
CA LEU A 1 -2.01 -5.68 8.37
C LEU A 1 -2.33 -4.41 9.15
N THR A 2 -1.41 -3.45 9.19
CA THR A 2 -1.64 -2.14 9.82
C THR A 2 -1.39 -1.04 8.78
N ILE A 3 -2.26 -0.04 8.69
CA ILE A 3 -2.13 1.04 7.69
C ILE A 3 -0.86 1.86 8.00
N ARG A 4 -0.04 2.06 6.97
CA ARG A 4 1.13 2.96 6.99
C ARG A 4 0.80 4.31 6.43
N MET A 5 0.08 4.31 5.31
CA MET A 5 -0.23 5.51 4.58
C MET A 5 -1.63 5.39 3.95
N PRO A 6 -2.59 6.27 4.32
CA PRO A 6 -3.79 6.44 3.53
C PRO A 6 -3.43 7.13 2.22
N LEU A 7 -4.04 6.69 1.11
CA LEU A 7 -3.84 7.28 -0.21
C LEU A 7 -5.15 7.92 -0.68
N PRO A 8 -5.31 9.25 -0.55
CA PRO A 8 -6.56 9.94 -0.88
C PRO A 8 -6.98 9.75 -2.34
N ALA A 9 -6.05 9.71 -3.31
CA ALA A 9 -6.41 9.45 -4.71
C ALA A 9 -6.76 7.99 -5.01
N SER A 10 -6.57 7.07 -4.07
CA SER A 10 -6.94 5.66 -4.22
C SER A 10 -7.66 5.12 -2.96
N PRO A 11 -8.86 5.62 -2.63
CA PRO A 11 -9.61 5.19 -1.46
C PRO A 11 -9.88 3.67 -1.48
N GLY A 12 -9.58 2.99 -0.38
CA GLY A 12 -9.68 1.53 -0.30
C GLY A 12 -8.49 0.77 -0.88
N SER A 13 -7.41 1.48 -1.28
CA SER A 13 -6.14 0.87 -1.68
C SER A 13 -4.94 1.44 -0.90
N PRO A 14 -4.83 1.15 0.43
CA PRO A 14 -3.76 1.70 1.27
C PRO A 14 -2.44 0.95 1.13
N LEU A 15 -1.36 1.61 1.55
CA LEU A 15 -0.10 0.95 1.90
C LEU A 15 -0.17 0.50 3.37
N CYS A 16 0.13 -0.78 3.61
CA CYS A 16 0.11 -1.39 4.94
C CYS A 16 1.47 -2.02 5.29
N VAL A 17 1.74 -2.21 6.58
CA VAL A 17 2.77 -3.14 7.05
C VAL A 17 2.14 -4.48 7.42
N ALA A 18 2.81 -5.56 6.98
CA ALA A 18 2.50 -6.92 7.36
C ALA A 18 3.06 -7.26 8.74
N HIS A 19 2.26 -7.95 9.55
CA HIS A 19 2.68 -8.54 10.82
C HIS A 19 2.56 -10.06 10.70
N SER A 20 3.63 -10.78 10.96
CA SER A 20 3.69 -12.23 10.76
C SER A 20 4.59 -12.92 11.77
N ARG A 21 4.31 -14.19 12.03
CA ARG A 21 5.22 -15.08 12.81
C ARG A 21 6.39 -15.59 11.97
N VAL A 22 6.29 -15.50 10.64
CA VAL A 22 7.37 -15.89 9.72
C VAL A 22 8.24 -14.66 9.48
N LYS A 23 9.47 -14.67 10.00
CA LYS A 23 10.40 -13.53 9.94
C LYS A 23 10.63 -12.97 8.53
N ALA A 24 10.60 -13.83 7.50
CA ALA A 24 10.84 -13.40 6.13
C ALA A 24 9.76 -12.46 5.56
N ILE A 25 8.56 -12.44 6.14
CA ILE A 25 7.43 -11.62 5.67
C ILE A 25 6.89 -10.65 6.73
N ASP A 26 7.43 -10.70 7.95
CA ASP A 26 7.11 -9.73 9.01
C ASP A 26 7.78 -8.38 8.69
N GLY A 27 7.01 -7.30 8.77
CA GLY A 27 7.47 -5.95 8.46
C GLY A 27 7.44 -5.57 6.98
N LEU A 28 7.03 -6.46 6.07
CA LEU A 28 6.91 -6.11 4.64
C LEU A 28 5.84 -5.03 4.42
N GLU A 29 6.14 -4.09 3.53
CA GLU A 29 5.15 -3.13 3.03
C GLU A 29 4.32 -3.76 1.91
N VAL A 30 3.00 -3.69 2.04
CA VAL A 30 2.02 -4.32 1.16
C VAL A 30 1.04 -3.28 0.67
N ALA A 31 1.04 -3.05 -0.64
CA ALA A 31 0.02 -2.25 -1.32
C ALA A 31 -1.22 -3.12 -1.59
N LEU A 32 -2.35 -2.78 -0.97
CA LEU A 32 -3.63 -3.42 -1.28
C LEU A 32 -4.26 -2.65 -2.44
N LYS A 33 -4.46 -3.27 -3.60
CA LYS A 33 -5.01 -2.59 -4.78
C LYS A 33 -6.37 -3.17 -5.17
N GLY A 34 -7.41 -2.35 -5.07
CA GLY A 34 -8.70 -2.66 -5.68
C GLY A 34 -8.58 -2.63 -7.21
N GLY A 35 -9.28 -3.53 -7.90
CA GLY A 35 -9.13 -3.76 -9.35
C GLY A 35 -9.16 -2.48 -10.19
N GLN A 36 -10.00 -1.50 -9.82
CA GLN A 36 -10.15 -0.22 -10.53
C GLN A 36 -9.89 1.02 -9.64
N VAL A 37 -9.23 0.86 -8.49
CA VAL A 37 -9.04 1.96 -7.53
C VAL A 37 -7.75 2.75 -7.79
N GLY A 38 -7.81 4.07 -7.95
CA GLY A 38 -6.62 4.89 -8.20
C GLY A 38 -6.26 5.00 -9.68
N THR A 39 -5.34 5.91 -10.00
CA THR A 39 -4.94 6.24 -11.39
C THR A 39 -3.87 5.29 -11.93
N ASP A 40 -3.54 5.43 -13.21
CA ASP A 40 -2.38 4.76 -13.85
C ASP A 40 -1.06 4.99 -13.09
N ARG A 41 -0.98 6.04 -12.26
CA ARG A 41 0.21 6.37 -11.47
C ARG A 41 0.28 5.65 -10.12
N TYR A 42 -0.72 4.87 -9.73
CA TYR A 42 -0.80 4.22 -8.41
C TYR A 42 0.49 3.49 -8.02
N PHE A 43 1.00 2.61 -8.88
CA PHE A 43 2.19 1.81 -8.56
C PHE A 43 3.46 2.65 -8.49
N SER A 44 3.63 3.63 -9.38
CA SER A 44 4.75 4.57 -9.31
C SER A 44 4.68 5.43 -8.05
N ALA A 45 3.50 5.94 -7.70
CA ALA A 45 3.32 6.79 -6.52
C ALA A 45 3.68 6.04 -5.23
N ILE A 46 3.24 4.79 -5.07
CA ILE A 46 3.62 3.96 -3.91
C ILE A 46 5.13 3.69 -3.88
N ARG A 47 5.70 3.28 -5.00
CA ARG A 47 7.15 3.00 -5.10
C ARG A 47 7.98 4.23 -4.74
N ASP A 48 7.54 5.40 -5.20
CA ASP A 48 8.24 6.66 -5.05
C ASP A 48 7.88 7.39 -3.73
N GLY A 49 6.99 6.82 -2.90
CA GLY A 49 6.56 7.39 -1.62
C GLY A 49 5.71 8.66 -1.75
N LEU A 50 5.08 8.86 -2.90
CA LEU A 50 4.30 10.06 -3.23
C LEU A 50 2.85 9.88 -2.76
N GLY A 51 2.47 10.62 -1.72
CA GLY A 51 1.13 10.62 -1.12
C GLY A 51 0.08 11.44 -1.85
N GLY A 52 -0.09 11.19 -3.15
CA GLY A 52 -1.08 11.85 -4.00
C GLY A 52 -2.12 10.88 -4.50
#